data_AF-A0A170W1F0-F1
#
_entry.id   AF-A0A170W1F0-F1
#
_cell.length_a   1.000
_cell.length_b   1.000
_cell.length_c   1.000
_cell.angle_alpha   90.00
_cell.angle_beta   90.00
_cell.angle_gamma   90.00
#
_symmetry.space_group_name_H-M   'P 1'
#
loop_
_entity.id
_entity.type
_entity.pdbx_description
1 polymer ?
#
loop_
_entity_poly.entity_id
_entity_poly.type
_entity_poly.pdbx_seq_one_letter_code
_entity_poly.pdbx_strand_id
1 'polypeptide(L)'
;ATIRHGSKRNIRTTPMEHFQEVRLIKLENENDLLTSEATHLNYDPGDVVLIMPQNSPASVAKFLALLSSEDRSVENRLLPESVLQLSVLHEDMPIPECLKKPFRLSDCAQNYWDLNAIPRRYLFEVLAYVTTNELEKEKLLELSSSTGQEELYSYCNRPRRTMVEVLADFPYATA
;
A
#
# COMPACT_ATOMS: atom_id res chain seq x y z
N ALA A 1 13.96 9.45 -14.65
CA ALA A 1 15.06 9.00 -13.79
C ALA A 1 14.49 8.53 -12.46
N THR A 2 14.85 7.33 -11.98
CA THR A 2 14.40 6.82 -10.68
C THR A 2 15.45 7.18 -9.63
N ILE A 3 15.12 8.10 -8.71
CA ILE A 3 16.02 8.49 -7.62
C ILE A 3 15.95 7.39 -6.55
N ARG A 4 16.81 6.38 -6.65
CA ARG A 4 16.99 5.36 -5.61
C ARG A 4 18.05 5.89 -4.63
N HIS A 5 17.59 6.42 -3.50
CA HIS A 5 18.39 7.04 -2.43
C HIS A 5 19.13 8.33 -2.83
N GLY A 6 18.70 9.49 -2.32
CA GLY A 6 19.35 10.75 -2.70
C GLY A 6 18.92 12.00 -1.96
N SER A 7 18.46 11.94 -0.71
CA SER A 7 18.33 13.19 0.07
C SER A 7 19.67 13.54 0.71
N LYS A 8 20.42 14.48 0.12
CA LYS A 8 21.60 15.06 0.79
C LYS A 8 21.22 16.10 1.85
N ARG A 9 20.01 16.67 1.76
CA ARG A 9 19.54 17.69 2.71
C ARG A 9 18.03 17.68 2.85
N ASN A 10 17.57 17.67 4.10
CA ASN A 10 16.16 17.72 4.48
C ASN A 10 16.02 18.66 5.70
N ILE A 11 15.49 19.87 5.50
CA ILE A 11 15.49 20.93 6.51
C ILE A 11 14.06 21.41 6.78
N ARG A 12 13.67 21.48 8.06
CA ARG A 12 12.41 22.11 8.47
C ARG A 12 12.47 23.63 8.24
N THR A 13 11.44 24.18 7.60
CA THR A 13 11.33 25.61 7.29
C THR A 13 10.32 26.34 8.19
N THR A 14 9.49 25.60 8.95
CA THR A 14 8.54 26.17 9.92
C THR A 14 9.09 26.16 11.36
N PRO A 15 8.70 27.11 12.22
CA PRO A 15 9.03 27.09 13.65
C PRO A 15 8.54 25.81 14.35
N MET A 16 9.19 25.40 15.45
CA MET A 16 8.91 24.11 16.12
C MET A 16 7.47 24.02 16.66
N GLU A 17 6.94 25.14 17.11
CA GLU A 17 5.60 25.34 17.64
C GLU A 17 4.51 25.38 16.56
N HIS A 18 4.87 25.47 15.28
CA HIS A 18 3.90 25.48 14.20
C HIS A 18 3.22 24.10 14.07
N PHE A 19 1.89 24.07 13.97
CA PHE A 19 1.10 22.83 13.95
C PHE A 19 1.41 21.92 12.76
N GLN A 20 1.90 22.51 11.66
CA GLN A 20 2.34 21.80 10.46
C GLN A 20 3.84 21.97 10.25
N GLU A 21 4.53 20.84 10.07
CA GLU A 21 5.93 20.83 9.69
C GLU A 21 6.07 20.88 8.17
N VAL A 22 6.77 21.89 7.66
CA VAL A 22 7.12 21.99 6.23
C VAL A 22 8.62 21.82 6.09
N ARG A 23 9.06 21.06 5.08
CA ARG A 23 10.47 20.77 4.85
C ARG A 23 10.92 21.10 3.43
N LEU A 24 12.14 21.65 3.32
CA LEU A 24 12.89 21.77 2.09
C LEU A 24 13.76 20.53 1.91
N ILE A 25 13.47 19.74 0.88
CA ILE A 25 14.21 18.53 0.52
C ILE A 25 15.03 18.84 -0.74
N LYS A 26 16.34 18.60 -0.68
CA LYS A 26 17.21 18.60 -1.85
C LYS A 26 17.53 17.16 -2.24
N LEU A 27 17.18 16.83 -3.48
CA LEU A 27 17.48 15.55 -4.08
C LEU A 27 18.69 15.70 -5.00
N GLU A 28 19.61 14.75 -4.90
CA GLU A 28 20.77 14.69 -5.79
C GLU A 28 20.74 13.38 -6.57
N ASN A 29 21.07 13.46 -7.86
CA ASN A 29 21.18 12.30 -8.72
C ASN A 29 22.63 11.83 -8.73
N GLU A 30 22.87 10.61 -8.24
CA GLU A 30 24.23 10.05 -8.17
C GLU A 30 24.88 9.89 -9.56
N ASN A 31 24.07 9.74 -10.61
CA ASN A 31 24.56 9.66 -11.99
C ASN A 31 25.17 10.99 -12.47
N ASP A 32 24.77 12.14 -11.91
CA ASP A 32 25.36 13.44 -12.25
C ASP A 32 26.78 13.61 -11.69
N LEU A 33 27.23 12.69 -10.83
CA LEU A 33 28.53 12.74 -10.15
C LEU A 33 29.58 11.78 -10.73
N LEU A 34 29.19 10.81 -11.57
CA LEU A 34 30.02 9.64 -11.86
C LEU A 34 30.52 9.49 -13.31
N THR A 35 29.93 10.16 -14.32
CA THR A 35 30.43 10.06 -15.71
C THR A 35 30.14 11.30 -16.54
N SER A 36 31.06 11.67 -17.44
CA SER A 36 30.89 12.73 -18.45
C SER A 36 29.87 12.39 -19.56
N GLU A 37 29.32 11.18 -19.53
CA GLU A 37 28.28 10.69 -20.45
C GLU A 37 26.93 10.47 -19.74
N ALA A 38 26.81 10.86 -18.47
CA ALA A 38 25.55 10.77 -17.74
C ALA A 38 24.52 11.74 -18.35
N THR A 39 23.31 11.24 -18.57
CA THR A 39 22.17 12.08 -18.88
C THR A 39 21.81 12.89 -17.64
N HIS A 40 22.23 14.16 -17.65
CA HIS A 40 21.83 15.10 -16.61
C HIS A 40 20.30 15.17 -16.53
N LEU A 41 19.79 15.16 -15.30
CA LEU A 41 18.36 15.39 -15.09
C LEU A 41 18.09 16.88 -15.35
N ASN A 42 17.71 17.20 -16.59
CA ASN A 42 17.25 18.54 -16.93
C ASN A 42 15.85 18.75 -16.36
N TYR A 43 15.66 19.86 -15.66
CA TYR A 43 14.37 20.34 -15.19
C TYR A 43 14.38 21.86 -15.14
N ASP A 44 13.23 22.47 -15.37
CA ASP A 44 13.00 23.91 -15.28
C ASP A 44 12.15 24.25 -14.05
N PRO A 45 12.21 25.51 -13.55
CA PRO A 45 11.31 25.96 -12.50
C PRO A 45 9.85 25.77 -12.89
N GLY A 46 9.12 24.99 -12.09
CA GLY A 46 7.73 24.62 -12.36
C GLY A 46 7.53 23.14 -12.70
N ASP A 47 8.60 22.41 -13.03
CA ASP A 47 8.53 20.98 -13.26
C ASP A 47 8.16 20.19 -12.00
N VAL A 48 7.49 19.05 -12.21
CA VAL A 48 7.05 18.15 -11.13
C VAL A 48 7.89 16.89 -11.11
N VAL A 49 8.39 16.55 -9.93
CA VAL A 49 9.06 15.25 -9.67
C VAL A 49 8.05 14.24 -9.14
N LEU A 50 8.02 13.05 -9.75
CA LEU A 50 7.28 11.91 -9.22
C LEU A 50 8.15 11.14 -8.22
N ILE A 51 7.68 11.04 -6.99
CA ILE A 51 8.33 10.25 -5.94
C ILE A 51 7.49 8.98 -5.73
N MET A 52 8.16 7.82 -5.76
CA MET A 52 7.54 6.52 -5.49
C MET A 52 7.90 6.08 -4.07
N PRO A 53 7.04 6.35 -3.06
CA PRO A 53 7.31 5.96 -1.69
C PRO A 53 7.18 4.45 -1.50
N GLN A 54 7.69 3.96 -0.37
CA GLN A 54 7.53 2.58 0.07
C GLN A 54 6.82 2.57 1.42
N ASN A 55 6.03 1.52 1.67
CA ASN A 55 5.48 1.29 3.00
C ASN A 55 6.60 1.05 4.03
N SER A 56 6.33 1.42 5.28
CA SER A 56 7.29 1.19 6.35
C SER A 56 7.49 -0.31 6.59
N PRO A 57 8.70 -0.76 6.98
CA PRO A 57 8.95 -2.17 7.30
C PRO A 57 7.99 -2.73 8.36
N ALA A 58 7.62 -1.91 9.34
CA ALA A 58 6.67 -2.28 10.39
C ALA A 58 5.25 -2.54 9.83
N SER A 59 4.78 -1.72 8.89
CA SER A 59 3.48 -1.92 8.24
C SER A 59 3.47 -3.18 7.38
N VAL A 60 4.54 -3.40 6.62
CA VAL A 60 4.70 -4.59 5.77
C VAL A 60 4.74 -5.86 6.64
N ALA A 61 5.50 -5.86 7.73
CA ALA A 61 5.58 -6.98 8.66
C ALA A 61 4.21 -7.32 9.29
N LYS A 62 3.46 -6.31 9.74
CA LYS A 62 2.10 -6.51 10.27
C LYS A 62 1.17 -7.14 9.24
N PHE A 63 1.17 -6.62 8.01
CA PHE A 63 0.36 -7.16 6.93
C PHE A 63 0.72 -8.61 6.61
N LEU A 64 2.01 -8.92 6.45
CA LEU A 64 2.46 -10.28 6.14
C LEU A 64 2.14 -11.27 7.27
N ALA A 65 2.23 -10.85 8.53
CA ALA A 65 1.88 -11.68 9.68
C ALA A 65 0.40 -12.13 9.65
N LEU A 66 -0.52 -11.26 9.20
CA LEU A 66 -1.93 -11.63 9.01
C LEU A 66 -2.11 -12.70 7.93
N LEU A 67 -1.29 -12.65 6.88
CA LEU A 67 -1.35 -13.56 5.74
C LEU A 67 -0.63 -14.90 5.99
N SER A 68 0.33 -14.92 6.91
CA SER A 68 1.14 -16.10 7.24
C SER A 68 0.74 -16.76 8.56
N SER A 69 -0.37 -16.35 9.19
CA SER A 69 -0.79 -16.87 10.51
C SER A 69 -0.87 -18.40 10.53
N GLU A 70 -0.42 -19.01 11.63
CA GLU A 70 -0.47 -20.46 11.82
C GLU A 70 -1.89 -21.01 11.95
N ASP A 71 -2.84 -20.15 12.33
CA ASP A 71 -4.27 -20.47 12.40
C ASP A 71 -4.87 -20.79 11.01
N ARG A 72 -4.15 -20.45 9.92
CA ARG A 72 -4.54 -20.79 8.55
C ARG A 72 -4.17 -22.23 8.20
N SER A 73 -4.99 -22.85 7.35
CA SER A 73 -4.61 -24.09 6.68
C SER A 73 -3.30 -23.88 5.91
N VAL A 74 -2.44 -24.89 5.89
CA VAL A 74 -1.10 -24.80 5.29
C VAL A 74 -1.17 -24.35 3.82
N GLU A 75 -2.23 -24.76 3.12
CA GLU A 75 -2.51 -24.43 1.73
C GLU A 75 -2.95 -22.97 1.48
N ASN A 76 -3.50 -22.28 2.47
CA ASN A 76 -3.98 -20.90 2.36
C ASN A 76 -3.01 -19.86 2.95
N ARG A 77 -1.87 -20.30 3.50
CA ARG A 77 -0.84 -19.38 4.02
C ARG A 77 -0.09 -18.72 2.88
N LEU A 78 -0.05 -17.39 2.90
CA LEU A 78 0.80 -16.63 2.00
C LEU A 78 2.03 -16.13 2.77
N LEU A 79 3.19 -16.64 2.36
CA LEU A 79 4.48 -16.29 2.94
C LEU A 79 5.06 -15.04 2.25
N PRO A 80 5.98 -14.32 2.91
CA PRO A 80 6.68 -13.19 2.29
C PRO A 80 7.35 -13.52 0.93
N GLU A 81 7.77 -14.78 0.75
CA GLU A 81 8.40 -15.31 -0.45
C GLU A 81 7.41 -15.85 -1.49
N SER A 82 6.11 -15.91 -1.17
CA SER A 82 5.06 -16.31 -2.11
C SER A 82 5.17 -15.44 -3.37
N VAL A 83 5.23 -16.11 -4.53
CA VAL A 83 5.44 -15.47 -5.82
C VAL A 83 4.09 -15.20 -6.47
N LEU A 84 3.88 -13.95 -6.86
CA LEU A 84 2.72 -13.49 -7.58
C LEU A 84 3.08 -13.31 -9.05
N GLN A 85 2.18 -13.74 -9.93
CA GLN A 85 2.28 -13.54 -11.37
C GLN A 85 0.94 -13.00 -11.88
N LEU A 86 0.98 -11.87 -12.58
CA LEU A 86 -0.21 -11.30 -13.19
C LEU A 86 -0.53 -12.00 -14.51
N SER A 87 -1.81 -12.25 -14.73
CA SER A 87 -2.36 -12.68 -16.01
C SER A 87 -3.33 -11.62 -16.54
N VAL A 88 -3.42 -11.51 -17.86
CA VAL A 88 -4.36 -10.60 -18.51
C VAL A 88 -5.75 -11.22 -18.42
N LEU A 89 -6.69 -10.49 -17.82
CA LEU A 89 -8.11 -10.91 -17.78
C LEU A 89 -8.90 -10.35 -18.96
N HIS A 90 -8.58 -9.14 -19.40
CA HIS A 90 -9.23 -8.45 -20.52
C HIS A 90 -8.18 -7.93 -21.50
N GLU A 91 -8.40 -8.16 -22.80
CA GLU A 91 -7.43 -7.83 -23.86
C GLU A 91 -7.09 -6.33 -23.94
N ASP A 92 -8.03 -5.47 -23.56
CA ASP A 92 -7.90 -4.02 -23.51
C ASP A 92 -7.15 -3.49 -22.27
N MET A 93 -6.77 -4.37 -21.34
CA MET A 93 -6.01 -4.03 -20.13
C MET A 93 -4.68 -4.79 -20.07
N PRO A 94 -3.68 -4.40 -20.88
CA PRO A 94 -2.38 -5.06 -20.89
C PRO A 94 -1.61 -4.81 -19.58
N ILE A 95 -0.86 -5.82 -19.15
CA ILE A 95 0.01 -5.71 -17.97
C ILE A 95 1.21 -4.80 -18.29
N PRO A 96 1.50 -3.78 -17.46
CA PRO A 96 2.70 -2.97 -17.60
C PRO A 96 3.98 -3.82 -17.62
N GLU A 97 4.95 -3.50 -18.48
CA GLU A 97 6.20 -4.29 -18.63
C GLU A 97 6.92 -4.58 -17.30
N CYS A 98 6.94 -3.60 -16.39
CA CYS A 98 7.56 -3.75 -15.08
C CYS A 98 6.88 -4.81 -14.17
N LEU A 99 5.63 -5.18 -14.47
CA LEU A 99 4.83 -6.14 -13.70
C LEU A 99 4.62 -7.47 -14.44
N LYS A 100 5.19 -7.65 -15.63
CA LYS A 100 5.12 -8.94 -16.36
C LYS A 100 5.97 -10.04 -15.75
N LYS A 101 7.02 -9.66 -14.99
CA LYS A 101 7.88 -10.62 -14.29
C LYS A 101 7.24 -11.02 -12.97
N PRO A 102 7.42 -12.27 -12.51
CA PRO A 102 6.98 -12.66 -11.18
C PRO A 102 7.66 -11.81 -10.10
N PHE A 103 6.91 -11.49 -9.04
CA PHE A 103 7.38 -10.67 -7.92
C PHE A 103 6.93 -11.29 -6.59
N ARG A 104 7.66 -11.00 -5.50
CA ARG A 104 7.31 -11.53 -4.18
C ARG A 104 6.16 -10.74 -3.58
N LEU A 105 5.35 -11.41 -2.76
CA LEU A 105 4.30 -10.76 -1.98
C LEU A 105 4.83 -9.61 -1.11
N SER A 106 6.01 -9.81 -0.51
CA SER A 106 6.72 -8.77 0.25
C SER A 106 7.04 -7.53 -0.60
N ASP A 107 7.47 -7.72 -1.86
CA ASP A 107 7.73 -6.61 -2.78
C ASP A 107 6.45 -5.84 -3.11
N CYS A 108 5.31 -6.53 -3.25
CA CYS A 108 4.00 -5.91 -3.42
C CYS A 108 3.58 -5.07 -2.24
N ALA A 109 3.63 -5.67 -1.05
CA ALA A 109 3.28 -4.99 0.19
C ALA A 109 4.18 -3.77 0.44
N GLN A 110 5.45 -3.81 0.03
CA GLN A 110 6.37 -2.70 0.21
C GLN A 110 6.20 -1.59 -0.84
N ASN A 111 5.99 -1.93 -2.11
CA ASN A 111 6.17 -0.98 -3.22
C ASN A 111 4.90 -0.63 -4.00
N TYR A 112 3.86 -1.46 -3.97
CA TYR A 112 2.72 -1.33 -4.88
C TYR A 112 1.38 -1.14 -4.18
N TRP A 113 1.16 -1.78 -3.04
CA TRP A 113 -0.12 -1.69 -2.33
C TRP A 113 -0.12 -0.58 -1.29
N ASP A 114 -1.19 0.19 -1.23
CA ASP A 114 -1.39 1.18 -0.17
C ASP A 114 -1.97 0.49 1.07
N LEU A 115 -1.09 0.14 2.02
CA LEU A 115 -1.48 -0.49 3.29
C LEU A 115 -2.18 0.49 4.24
N ASN A 116 -2.04 1.80 4.02
CA ASN A 116 -2.64 2.86 4.84
C ASN A 116 -3.94 3.40 4.25
N ALA A 117 -4.36 2.88 3.09
CA ALA A 117 -5.62 3.25 2.46
C ALA A 117 -6.78 2.98 3.42
N ILE A 118 -7.73 3.90 3.48
CA ILE A 118 -9.01 3.70 4.16
C ILE A 118 -9.87 2.83 3.23
N PRO A 119 -10.27 1.61 3.67
CA PRO A 119 -11.06 0.72 2.85
C PRO A 119 -12.37 1.31 2.34
N ARG A 120 -12.65 1.06 1.06
CA ARG A 120 -13.94 1.35 0.45
C ARG A 120 -14.93 0.23 0.74
N ARG A 121 -16.23 0.54 0.62
CA ARG A 121 -17.36 -0.40 0.75
C ARG A 121 -17.12 -1.75 0.07
N TYR A 122 -16.54 -1.74 -1.13
CA TYR A 122 -16.27 -2.95 -1.91
C TYR A 122 -15.35 -3.96 -1.19
N LEU A 123 -14.39 -3.49 -0.38
CA LEU A 123 -13.57 -4.43 0.41
C LEU A 123 -14.43 -5.27 1.34
N PHE A 124 -15.37 -4.64 2.06
CA PHE A 124 -16.24 -5.33 3.01
C PHE A 124 -17.15 -6.35 2.32
N GLU A 125 -17.60 -6.05 1.10
CA GLU A 125 -18.33 -7.00 0.26
C GLU A 125 -17.47 -8.22 -0.11
N VAL A 126 -16.22 -8.00 -0.53
CA VAL A 126 -15.27 -9.07 -0.84
C VAL A 126 -14.98 -9.91 0.41
N LEU A 127 -14.73 -9.27 1.56
CA LEU A 127 -14.48 -9.96 2.83
C LEU A 127 -15.68 -10.80 3.28
N ALA A 128 -16.91 -10.29 3.10
CA ALA A 128 -18.13 -11.05 3.40
C ALA A 128 -18.28 -12.31 2.53
N TYR A 129 -17.73 -12.30 1.32
CA TYR A 129 -17.77 -13.44 0.41
C TYR A 129 -16.78 -14.54 0.82
N VAL A 130 -15.62 -14.17 1.36
CA VAL A 130 -14.54 -15.12 1.67
C VAL A 130 -14.58 -15.63 3.11
N THR A 131 -15.17 -14.87 4.05
CA THR A 131 -15.22 -15.30 5.46
C THR A 131 -16.07 -16.55 5.64
N THR A 132 -15.61 -17.44 6.51
CA THR A 132 -16.34 -18.66 6.92
C THR A 132 -17.11 -18.47 8.23
N ASN A 133 -16.92 -17.33 8.90
CA ASN A 133 -17.59 -17.02 10.16
C ASN A 133 -18.87 -16.22 9.91
N GLU A 134 -20.02 -16.74 10.36
CA GLU A 134 -21.32 -16.10 10.13
C GLU A 134 -21.46 -14.72 10.81
N LEU A 135 -20.84 -14.51 11.98
CA LEU A 135 -20.89 -13.22 12.66
C LEU A 135 -20.08 -12.15 11.93
N GLU A 136 -18.88 -12.49 11.46
CA GLU A 136 -18.11 -11.60 10.61
C GLU A 136 -18.86 -11.29 9.32
N LYS A 137 -19.43 -12.32 8.69
CA LYS A 137 -20.19 -12.17 7.45
C LYS A 137 -21.34 -11.20 7.60
N GLU A 138 -22.16 -11.36 8.63
CA GLU A 138 -23.27 -10.45 8.92
C GLU A 138 -22.78 -9.01 9.08
N LYS A 139 -21.69 -8.80 9.85
CA LYS A 139 -21.13 -7.46 10.07
C LYS A 139 -20.55 -6.85 8.79
N LEU A 140 -19.84 -7.65 8.00
CA LEU A 140 -19.24 -7.22 6.73
C LEU A 140 -20.33 -6.87 5.69
N LEU A 141 -21.43 -7.62 5.66
CA LEU A 141 -22.60 -7.30 4.83
C LEU A 141 -23.32 -6.03 5.29
N GLU A 142 -23.44 -5.82 6.60
CA GLU A 142 -23.96 -4.56 7.13
C GLU A 142 -23.10 -3.38 6.65
N LEU A 143 -21.79 -3.46 6.84
CA LEU A 143 -20.82 -2.43 6.43
C LEU A 143 -20.77 -2.21 4.92
N SER A 144 -21.08 -3.23 4.11
CA SER A 144 -21.11 -3.14 2.66
C SER A 144 -22.46 -2.68 2.10
N SER A 145 -23.53 -2.71 2.90
CA SER A 145 -24.88 -2.34 2.47
C SER A 145 -25.07 -0.83 2.23
N SER A 146 -26.12 -0.49 1.48
CA SER A 146 -26.56 0.91 1.32
C SER A 146 -27.08 1.51 2.63
N THR A 147 -27.80 0.72 3.44
CA THR A 147 -28.37 1.12 4.73
C THR A 147 -27.31 1.28 5.82
N GLY A 148 -26.20 0.54 5.75
CA GLY A 148 -25.10 0.58 6.71
C GLY A 148 -24.05 1.69 6.45
N GLN A 149 -24.38 2.71 5.67
CA GLN A 149 -23.44 3.79 5.35
C GLN A 149 -22.94 4.55 6.58
N GLU A 150 -23.82 4.81 7.56
CA GLU A 150 -23.43 5.50 8.80
C GLU A 150 -22.53 4.63 9.67
N GLU A 151 -22.80 3.33 9.70
CA GLU A 151 -21.98 2.35 10.42
C GLU A 151 -20.59 2.24 9.79
N LEU A 152 -20.50 2.14 8.45
CA LEU A 152 -19.24 2.18 7.73
C LEU A 152 -18.48 3.50 7.96
N TYR A 153 -19.21 4.62 8.03
CA TYR A 153 -18.60 5.92 8.34
C TYR A 153 -18.00 5.93 9.75
N SER A 154 -18.76 5.48 10.74
CA SER A 154 -18.35 5.43 12.15
C SER A 154 -17.23 4.42 12.42
N TYR A 155 -17.28 3.25 11.80
CA TYR A 155 -16.29 2.18 11.93
C TYR A 155 -14.99 2.48 11.17
N CYS A 156 -15.08 2.91 9.91
CA CYS A 156 -13.91 2.97 9.02
C CYS A 156 -13.44 4.41 8.78
N ASN A 157 -14.33 5.26 8.27
CA ASN A 157 -13.94 6.55 7.69
C ASN A 157 -13.57 7.59 8.74
N ARG A 158 -14.40 7.73 9.79
CA ARG A 158 -14.21 8.69 10.88
C ARG A 158 -12.92 8.43 11.67
N PRO A 159 -12.60 7.20 12.11
CA PRO A 159 -11.33 6.91 12.77
C PRO A 159 -10.16 6.76 11.79
N ARG A 160 -10.41 6.80 10.47
CA ARG A 160 -9.42 6.53 9.42
C ARG A 160 -8.77 5.15 9.53
N ARG A 161 -9.58 4.12 9.82
CA ARG A 161 -9.11 2.75 9.93
C ARG A 161 -8.51 2.28 8.61
N THR A 162 -7.30 1.73 8.69
CA THR A 162 -6.49 1.31 7.55
C THR A 162 -6.86 -0.09 7.05
N MET A 163 -6.42 -0.42 5.83
CA MET A 163 -6.54 -1.76 5.27
C MET A 163 -6.04 -2.85 6.23
N VAL A 164 -4.84 -2.67 6.80
CA VAL A 164 -4.24 -3.67 7.69
C VAL A 164 -5.03 -3.86 8.98
N GLU A 165 -5.61 -2.79 9.53
CA GLU A 165 -6.45 -2.86 10.73
C GLU A 165 -7.77 -3.59 10.45
N VAL A 166 -8.43 -3.29 9.32
CA VAL A 166 -9.65 -4.00 8.94
C VAL A 166 -9.38 -5.49 8.74
N LEU A 167 -8.28 -5.83 8.07
CA LEU A 167 -7.86 -7.23 7.90
C LEU A 167 -7.61 -7.94 9.25
N ALA A 168 -7.09 -7.22 10.24
CA ALA A 168 -6.89 -7.76 11.59
C ALA A 168 -8.20 -7.90 12.39
N ASP A 169 -9.16 -7.00 12.20
CA ASP A 169 -10.48 -7.01 12.87
C ASP A 169 -11.38 -8.16 12.36
N PHE A 170 -11.13 -8.66 11.15
CA PHE A 170 -11.87 -9.78 10.53
C PHE A 170 -10.93 -10.97 10.22
N PRO A 171 -10.42 -11.67 11.26
CA PRO A 171 -9.48 -12.78 11.09
C PRO A 171 -10.03 -13.93 10.25
N TYR A 172 -11.34 -14.23 10.27
CA TYR A 172 -11.90 -15.33 9.46
C TYR A 172 -12.12 -14.95 7.98
N ALA A 173 -12.18 -13.65 7.68
CA ALA A 173 -12.21 -13.11 6.31
C ALA A 173 -10.81 -12.94 5.71
N THR A 174 -9.79 -13.01 6.56
CA THR A 174 -8.42 -12.98 6.10
C THR A 174 -7.83 -14.36 6.03
N ALA A 175 -8.05 -15.22 7.04
CA ALA A 175 -7.48 -16.57 7.21
C ALA A 175 -7.81 -17.58 6.10
#